data_AF-A0A0C9RKH5-F1
#
_entry.id   AF-A0A0C9RKH5-F1
#
_cell.length_a   1.000
_cell.length_b   1.000
_cell.length_c   1.000
_cell.angle_alpha   90.00
_cell.angle_beta   90.00
_cell.angle_gamma   90.00
#
_symmetry.space_group_name_H-M   'P 1'
#
loop_
_entity.id
_entity.type
_entity.pdbx_description
1 polymer ?
#
loop_
_entity_poly.entity_id
_entity_poly.type
_entity_poly.pdbx_seq_one_letter_code
_entity_poly.pdbx_strand_id
1 'polypeptide(L)'
;MKFIFLLGVFILPALVSAYKEIDMNLLQCLICRTTIEEMDNVMAKIDPSRSIDVGNYRLDAQGNILKKSVPMRKSEVHISEVLDNICNKLDDYVRARYKSNGRLILMPLEIDGQMNPEIGDVDIIQDGDLNRSLKYYCQELVDEYEEPIIKGFQKGGTDVINEICTKVTNVCDDELPPEDGDEESSEADRDEL
;
A
#
# COMPACT_ATOMS: atom_id res chain seq x y z
N MET A 1 18.20 22.29 -69.26
CA MET A 1 18.74 22.66 -67.92
C MET A 1 17.84 22.01 -66.89
N LYS A 2 18.39 21.10 -66.08
CA LYS A 2 17.68 20.31 -65.06
C LYS A 2 17.52 21.17 -63.79
N PHE A 3 16.30 21.35 -63.30
CA PHE A 3 16.06 21.80 -61.93
C PHE A 3 15.43 20.64 -61.16
N ILE A 4 16.26 19.96 -60.37
CA ILE A 4 15.88 18.96 -59.38
C ILE A 4 15.58 19.75 -58.11
N PHE A 5 14.31 19.83 -57.71
CA PHE A 5 13.93 20.26 -56.36
C PHE A 5 14.00 19.03 -55.46
N LEU A 6 15.01 18.98 -54.59
CA LEU A 6 15.15 17.97 -53.56
C LEU A 6 14.10 18.19 -52.46
N LEU A 7 13.24 17.19 -52.27
CA LEU A 7 12.39 16.97 -51.10
C LEU A 7 13.26 16.86 -49.84
N GLY A 8 13.35 17.95 -49.08
CA GLY A 8 13.86 17.92 -47.71
C GLY A 8 12.71 17.73 -46.73
N VAL A 9 12.16 16.52 -46.63
CA VAL A 9 11.25 16.16 -45.52
C VAL A 9 12.13 16.01 -44.28
N PHE A 10 12.15 17.04 -43.44
CA PHE A 10 12.75 16.99 -42.12
C PHE A 10 11.86 16.10 -41.25
N ILE A 11 12.11 14.80 -41.27
CA ILE A 11 11.49 13.85 -40.33
C ILE A 11 12.09 14.17 -38.97
N LEU A 12 11.42 15.01 -38.20
CA LEU A 12 11.65 15.09 -36.75
C LEU A 12 11.42 13.67 -36.20
N PRO A 13 12.38 13.03 -35.53
CA PRO A 13 12.07 11.85 -34.75
C PRO A 13 11.15 12.31 -33.61
N ALA A 14 9.88 11.91 -33.69
CA ALA A 14 8.99 11.98 -32.56
C ALA A 14 9.57 11.07 -31.47
N LEU A 15 10.26 11.66 -30.49
CA LEU A 15 10.50 11.02 -29.22
C LEU A 15 9.15 10.91 -28.52
N VAL A 16 8.37 9.90 -28.90
CA VAL A 16 7.21 9.47 -28.15
C VAL A 16 7.78 8.84 -26.89
N SER A 17 7.93 9.63 -25.83
CA SER A 17 8.02 9.05 -24.49
C SER A 17 6.75 8.25 -24.31
N ALA A 18 6.87 6.93 -24.28
CA ALA A 18 5.78 6.04 -23.90
C ALA A 18 5.49 6.35 -22.42
N TYR A 19 4.57 7.28 -22.17
CA TYR A 19 4.02 7.46 -20.84
C TYR A 19 3.25 6.17 -20.54
N LYS A 20 3.83 5.31 -19.70
CA LYS A 20 3.15 4.09 -19.27
C LYS A 20 2.06 4.53 -18.30
N GLU A 21 0.82 4.59 -18.79
CA GLU A 21 -0.38 4.88 -18.02
C GLU A 21 -0.38 4.04 -16.73
N ILE A 22 -0.77 4.66 -15.62
CA ILE A 22 -0.81 3.96 -14.33
C ILE A 22 -2.00 3.01 -14.35
N ASP A 23 -1.73 1.73 -14.15
CA ASP A 23 -2.77 0.74 -13.92
C ASP A 23 -3.46 1.04 -12.58
N MET A 24 -4.74 1.40 -12.66
CA MET A 24 -5.52 1.80 -11.50
C MET A 24 -5.79 0.64 -10.53
N ASN A 25 -5.97 -0.59 -11.03
CA ASN A 25 -6.19 -1.76 -10.19
C ASN A 25 -4.91 -2.07 -9.40
N LEU A 26 -3.76 -2.01 -10.08
CA LEU A 26 -2.46 -2.16 -9.42
C LEU A 26 -2.25 -1.08 -8.34
N LEU A 27 -2.60 0.18 -8.65
CA LEU A 27 -2.48 1.26 -7.67
C LEU A 27 -3.37 1.04 -6.44
N GLN A 28 -4.63 0.65 -6.63
CA GLN A 28 -5.53 0.33 -5.52
C GLN A 28 -5.02 -0.83 -4.67
N CYS A 29 -4.48 -1.88 -5.31
CA CYS A 29 -3.84 -2.98 -4.61
C CYS A 29 -2.63 -2.52 -3.78
N LEU A 30 -1.74 -1.71 -4.36
CA LEU A 30 -0.59 -1.15 -3.65
C LEU A 30 -1.02 -0.27 -2.45
N ILE A 31 -2.07 0.54 -2.61
CA ILE A 31 -2.65 1.34 -1.52
C ILE A 31 -3.15 0.43 -0.40
N CYS A 32 -3.88 -0.65 -0.72
CA CYS A 32 -4.35 -1.58 0.29
C CYS A 32 -3.17 -2.22 1.04
N ARG A 33 -2.21 -2.80 0.31
CA ARG A 33 -1.06 -3.46 0.92
C ARG A 33 -0.27 -2.53 1.83
N THR A 34 0.06 -1.33 1.33
CA THR A 34 0.80 -0.32 2.09
C THR A 34 0.04 0.10 3.34
N THR A 35 -1.28 0.32 3.23
CA THR A 35 -2.13 0.68 4.37
C THR A 35 -2.12 -0.43 5.44
N ILE A 36 -2.31 -1.69 5.05
CA ILE A 36 -2.37 -2.81 5.99
C ILE A 36 -0.99 -3.12 6.58
N GLU A 37 0.09 -2.97 5.82
CA GLU A 37 1.46 -3.11 6.33
C GLU A 37 1.79 -2.04 7.37
N GLU A 38 1.44 -0.78 7.11
CA GLU A 38 1.58 0.31 8.09
C GLU A 38 0.74 0.06 9.34
N MET A 39 -0.46 -0.48 9.19
CA MET A 39 -1.28 -0.89 10.33
C MET A 39 -0.60 -1.97 11.14
N ASP A 40 -0.10 -3.03 10.50
CA ASP A 40 0.57 -4.12 11.22
C ASP A 40 1.82 -3.63 11.96
N ASN A 41 2.60 -2.73 11.34
CA ASN A 41 3.75 -2.07 11.95
C ASN A 41 3.38 -1.26 13.21
N VAL A 42 2.25 -0.53 13.18
CA VAL A 42 1.74 0.19 14.36
C VAL A 42 1.24 -0.78 15.42
N MET A 43 0.46 -1.79 15.02
CA MET A 43 -0.15 -2.76 15.94
C MET A 43 0.89 -3.66 16.63
N ALA A 44 1.98 -4.00 15.95
CA ALA A 44 3.09 -4.79 16.48
C ALA A 44 3.83 -4.08 17.63
N LYS A 45 3.81 -2.75 17.66
CA LYS A 45 4.45 -1.93 18.71
C LYS A 45 3.58 -1.77 19.97
N ILE A 46 2.33 -2.23 19.94
CA ILE A 46 1.41 -2.11 21.08
C ILE A 46 1.69 -3.23 22.10
N ASP A 47 1.91 -2.83 23.35
CA ASP A 47 2.03 -3.76 24.48
C ASP A 47 0.79 -4.67 24.58
N PRO A 48 0.94 -6.01 24.55
CA PRO A 48 -0.17 -6.96 24.65
C PRO A 48 -1.03 -6.82 25.91
N SER A 49 -0.48 -6.26 26.99
CA SER A 49 -1.20 -6.00 28.24
C SER A 49 -2.07 -4.75 28.19
N ARG A 50 -1.88 -3.88 27.19
CA ARG A 50 -2.63 -2.63 27.05
C ARG A 50 -4.05 -2.92 26.60
N SER A 51 -5.02 -2.45 27.40
CA SER A 51 -6.45 -2.56 27.13
C SER A 51 -7.11 -1.20 27.10
N ILE A 52 -8.25 -1.11 26.42
CA ILE A 52 -9.12 0.07 26.39
C ILE A 52 -10.51 -0.29 26.91
N ASP A 53 -11.09 0.59 27.71
CA ASP A 53 -12.46 0.47 28.20
C ASP A 53 -13.43 0.68 27.02
N VAL A 54 -14.37 -0.25 26.84
CA VAL A 54 -15.34 -0.23 25.74
C VAL A 54 -16.77 -0.39 26.24
N GLY A 55 -17.70 0.24 25.52
CA GLY A 55 -19.12 0.20 25.83
C GLY A 55 -19.52 1.10 27.00
N ASN A 56 -20.80 1.05 27.34
CA ASN A 56 -21.36 1.87 28.41
C ASN A 56 -21.07 1.25 29.78
N TYR A 57 -20.72 2.10 30.74
CA TYR A 57 -20.62 1.73 32.15
C TYR A 57 -21.98 1.19 32.64
N ARG A 58 -22.00 -0.06 33.10
CA ARG A 58 -23.18 -0.66 33.74
C ARG A 58 -22.97 -0.69 35.25
N LEU A 59 -24.04 -0.61 36.02
CA LEU A 59 -23.99 -0.84 37.46
C LEU A 59 -24.37 -2.30 37.76
N ASP A 60 -23.66 -2.93 38.68
CA ASP A 60 -24.11 -4.19 39.27
C ASP A 60 -25.21 -3.95 40.32
N ALA A 61 -25.73 -5.03 40.90
CA ALA A 61 -26.79 -4.96 41.92
C ALA A 61 -26.32 -4.30 43.24
N GLN A 62 -25.01 -4.13 43.42
CA GLN A 62 -24.38 -3.52 44.59
C GLN A 62 -24.00 -2.05 44.34
N GLY A 63 -24.25 -1.53 43.13
CA GLY A 63 -23.93 -0.15 42.74
C GLY A 63 -22.49 0.05 42.30
N ASN A 64 -21.72 -1.01 42.04
CA ASN A 64 -20.38 -0.89 41.48
C ASN A 64 -20.44 -0.76 39.95
N ILE A 65 -19.49 -0.02 39.39
CA ILE A 65 -19.35 0.14 37.94
C ILE A 65 -18.70 -1.12 37.35
N LEU A 66 -19.46 -1.83 36.51
CA LEU A 66 -18.97 -2.88 35.62
C LEU A 66 -18.33 -2.22 34.39
N LYS A 67 -17.01 -2.34 34.30
CA LYS A 67 -16.24 -1.94 33.12
C LYS A 67 -15.99 -3.16 32.23
N LYS A 68 -16.23 -3.00 30.94
CA LYS A 68 -15.77 -3.96 29.93
C LYS A 68 -14.53 -3.36 29.28
N SER A 69 -13.45 -4.12 29.20
CA SER A 69 -12.26 -3.73 28.45
C SER A 69 -11.94 -4.78 27.40
N VAL A 70 -11.24 -4.37 26.35
CA VAL A 70 -10.70 -5.26 25.32
C VAL A 70 -9.23 -4.92 25.07
N PRO A 71 -8.40 -5.86 24.60
CA PRO A 71 -7.04 -5.55 24.17
C PRO A 71 -7.04 -4.42 23.13
N MET A 72 -6.13 -3.46 23.27
CA MET A 72 -6.09 -2.27 22.43
C MET A 72 -5.96 -2.61 20.93
N ARG A 73 -5.15 -3.63 20.61
CA ARG A 73 -4.99 -4.18 19.24
C ARG A 73 -6.27 -4.75 18.62
N LYS A 74 -7.31 -5.01 19.42
CA LYS A 74 -8.60 -5.56 18.98
C LYS A 74 -9.76 -4.58 19.16
N SER A 75 -9.49 -3.37 19.63
CA SER A 75 -10.51 -2.36 19.81
C SER A 75 -10.86 -1.74 18.47
N GLU A 76 -12.12 -1.85 18.06
CA GLU A 76 -12.67 -1.21 16.87
C GLU A 76 -12.29 0.28 16.81
N VAL A 77 -12.59 1.03 17.88
CA VAL A 77 -12.28 2.46 17.98
C VAL A 77 -10.79 2.76 17.77
N HIS A 78 -9.91 1.91 18.31
CA HIS A 78 -8.48 2.14 18.15
C HIS A 78 -8.00 1.78 16.75
N ILE A 79 -8.53 0.71 16.15
CA ILE A 79 -8.20 0.33 14.78
C ILE A 79 -8.63 1.42 13.80
N SER A 80 -9.85 1.98 13.96
CA SER A 80 -10.32 3.12 13.16
C SER A 80 -9.43 4.35 13.31
N GLU A 81 -9.05 4.69 14.54
CA GLU A 81 -8.13 5.82 14.79
C GLU A 81 -6.76 5.60 14.10
N VAL A 82 -6.24 4.38 14.12
CA VAL A 82 -4.97 4.06 13.44
C VAL A 82 -5.13 4.14 11.93
N LEU A 83 -6.24 3.68 11.35
CA LEU A 83 -6.55 3.81 9.93
C LEU A 83 -6.51 5.27 9.46
N ASP A 84 -7.20 6.15 10.17
CA ASP A 84 -7.22 7.59 9.87
C ASP A 84 -5.81 8.20 9.89
N ASN A 85 -5.00 7.82 10.89
CA ASN A 85 -3.63 8.30 11.01
C ASN A 85 -2.73 7.79 9.88
N ILE A 86 -2.93 6.55 9.41
CA ILE A 86 -2.16 5.99 8.29
C ILE A 86 -2.53 6.67 6.97
N CYS A 87 -3.82 6.90 6.71
CA CYS A 87 -4.20 7.65 5.52
C CYS A 87 -3.62 9.07 5.51
N ASN A 88 -3.48 9.72 6.68
CA ASN A 88 -2.76 10.98 6.79
C ASN A 88 -1.25 10.81 6.52
N LYS A 89 -0.62 9.74 7.04
CA LYS A 89 0.80 9.42 6.81
C LYS A 89 1.11 9.20 5.32
N LEU A 90 0.15 8.73 4.53
CA LEU A 90 0.33 8.57 3.08
C LEU A 90 0.51 9.89 2.31
N ASP A 91 0.36 11.07 2.94
CA ASP A 91 0.83 12.34 2.39
C ASP A 91 2.38 12.38 2.26
N ASP A 92 3.10 11.60 3.07
CA ASP A 92 4.56 11.51 3.05
C ASP A 92 5.09 10.40 2.11
N TYR A 93 4.18 9.76 1.36
CA TYR A 93 4.49 8.70 0.41
C TYR A 93 4.43 9.24 -1.01
N VAL A 94 5.21 8.63 -1.89
CA VAL A 94 5.20 8.93 -3.32
C VAL A 94 4.96 7.68 -4.15
N ARG A 95 4.37 7.90 -5.32
CA ARG A 95 4.33 6.92 -6.39
C ARG A 95 5.68 6.93 -7.08
N ALA A 96 6.25 5.76 -7.32
CA ALA A 96 7.54 5.65 -7.94
C ALA A 96 7.60 4.43 -8.87
N ARG A 97 8.48 4.45 -9.86
CA ARG A 97 8.85 3.24 -10.62
C ARG A 97 10.31 2.91 -10.38
N TYR A 98 10.62 1.65 -10.11
CA TYR A 98 12.01 1.22 -10.10
C TYR A 98 12.66 1.44 -11.46
N LYS A 99 13.87 1.98 -11.49
CA LYS A 99 14.66 2.18 -12.72
C LYS A 99 15.08 0.86 -13.36
N SER A 100 15.20 -0.21 -12.56
CA SER A 100 15.63 -1.53 -12.99
C SER A 100 14.61 -2.25 -13.87
N ASN A 101 13.33 -2.23 -13.48
CA ASN A 101 12.27 -3.04 -14.10
C ASN A 101 10.98 -2.25 -14.40
N GLY A 102 10.89 -0.98 -14.01
CA GLY A 102 9.72 -0.13 -14.22
C GLY A 102 8.51 -0.47 -13.34
N ARG A 103 8.67 -1.35 -12.34
CA ARG A 103 7.61 -1.76 -11.42
C ARG A 103 7.14 -0.55 -10.60
N LEU A 104 5.82 -0.36 -10.54
CA LEU A 104 5.19 0.69 -9.75
C LEU A 104 5.22 0.30 -8.27
N ILE A 105 5.59 1.25 -7.42
CA ILE A 105 5.62 1.09 -5.96
C ILE A 105 5.06 2.36 -5.28
N LEU A 106 4.69 2.20 -4.02
CA LEU A 106 4.50 3.31 -3.08
C LEU A 106 5.68 3.31 -2.12
N MET A 107 6.31 4.47 -1.94
CA MET A 107 7.53 4.58 -1.16
C MET A 107 7.44 5.80 -0.24
N PRO A 108 7.77 5.69 1.07
CA PRO A 108 7.90 6.86 1.93
C PRO A 108 9.09 7.70 1.49
N LEU A 109 8.93 9.03 1.48
CA LEU A 109 10.03 9.95 1.17
C LEU A 109 11.11 9.95 2.25
N GLU A 110 10.71 9.76 3.51
CA GLU A 110 11.60 9.75 4.65
C GLU A 110 11.42 8.49 5.50
N ILE A 111 12.53 7.96 6.01
CA ILE A 111 12.57 6.88 6.98
C ILE A 111 13.37 7.39 8.18
N ASP A 112 12.78 7.36 9.37
CA ASP A 112 13.37 7.83 10.62
C ASP A 112 13.94 9.27 10.55
N GLY A 113 13.26 10.15 9.81
CA GLY A 113 13.63 11.55 9.64
C GLY A 113 14.82 11.79 8.70
N GLN A 114 15.21 10.78 7.92
CA GLN A 114 16.20 10.89 6.86
C GLN A 114 15.57 10.55 5.52
N MET A 115 16.08 11.14 4.44
CA MET A 115 15.65 10.82 3.07
C MET A 115 15.78 9.32 2.82
N ASN A 116 14.75 8.71 2.25
CA ASN A 116 14.75 7.29 1.94
C ASN A 116 15.93 6.97 0.99
N PRO A 117 16.87 6.08 1.39
CA PRO A 117 18.08 5.81 0.62
C PRO A 117 17.80 5.23 -0.77
N GLU A 118 16.64 4.61 -0.97
CA GLU A 118 16.23 3.98 -2.24
C GLU A 118 15.68 5.00 -3.26
N ILE A 119 15.52 6.28 -2.88
CA ILE A 119 15.07 7.34 -3.81
C ILE A 119 15.98 7.46 -5.04
N GLY A 120 17.26 7.11 -4.91
CA GLY A 120 18.20 7.09 -6.03
C GLY A 120 17.86 6.05 -7.10
N ASP A 121 17.17 4.97 -6.75
CA ASP A 121 16.92 3.81 -7.61
C ASP A 121 15.55 3.85 -8.29
N VAL A 122 14.78 4.92 -8.05
CA VAL A 122 13.42 5.07 -8.54
C VAL A 122 13.21 6.38 -9.31
N ASP A 123 12.25 6.36 -10.22
CA ASP A 123 11.69 7.53 -10.89
C ASP A 123 10.38 7.90 -10.18
N ILE A 124 10.38 9.02 -9.46
CA ILE A 124 9.20 9.54 -8.74
C ILE A 124 8.17 10.04 -9.76
N ILE A 125 6.94 9.57 -9.64
CA ILE A 125 5.80 10.05 -10.41
C ILE A 125 5.14 11.18 -9.64
N GLN A 126 5.11 12.38 -10.21
CA GLN A 126 4.58 13.55 -9.53
C GLN A 126 3.05 13.55 -9.53
N ASP A 127 2.48 13.92 -8.40
CA ASP A 127 1.03 14.04 -8.22
C ASP A 127 0.40 15.10 -9.13
N GLY A 128 1.16 16.11 -9.55
CA GLY A 128 0.70 17.14 -10.50
C GLY A 128 0.40 16.60 -11.90
N ASP A 129 0.99 15.44 -12.25
CA ASP A 129 0.68 14.72 -13.49
C ASP A 129 -0.55 13.80 -13.32
N LEU A 130 -1.17 13.79 -12.12
CA LEU A 130 -2.20 12.84 -11.72
C LEU A 130 -3.40 13.54 -11.07
N ASN A 131 -4.54 12.85 -11.04
CA ASN A 131 -5.81 13.46 -10.64
C ASN A 131 -6.04 13.49 -9.11
N ARG A 132 -5.35 12.64 -8.33
CA ARG A 132 -5.60 12.36 -6.90
C ARG A 132 -4.32 11.95 -6.16
N SER A 133 -4.19 12.32 -4.89
CA SER A 133 -3.06 11.93 -4.00
C SER A 133 -3.21 10.53 -3.43
N LEU A 134 -2.14 9.96 -2.86
CA LEU A 134 -2.19 8.64 -2.20
C LEU A 134 -3.11 8.62 -0.98
N LYS A 135 -3.10 9.70 -0.18
CA LYS A 135 -4.05 9.90 0.92
C LYS A 135 -5.49 9.78 0.46
N TYR A 136 -5.84 10.42 -0.67
CA TYR A 136 -7.20 10.34 -1.20
C TYR A 136 -7.59 8.88 -1.50
N TYR A 137 -6.71 8.11 -2.13
CA TYR A 137 -6.99 6.70 -2.43
C TYR A 137 -7.09 5.84 -1.17
N CYS A 138 -6.29 6.13 -0.13
CA CYS A 138 -6.43 5.47 1.16
C CYS A 138 -7.77 5.77 1.81
N GLN A 139 -8.20 7.04 1.80
CA GLN A 139 -9.51 7.43 2.33
C GLN A 139 -10.64 6.71 1.59
N GLU A 140 -10.58 6.64 0.26
CA GLU A 140 -11.55 5.89 -0.55
C GLU A 140 -11.56 4.38 -0.19
N LEU A 141 -10.38 3.78 0.01
CA LEU A 141 -10.26 2.40 0.48
C LEU A 141 -10.87 2.20 1.88
N VAL A 142 -10.56 3.08 2.83
CA VAL A 142 -11.06 2.98 4.21
C VAL A 142 -12.57 3.20 4.26
N ASP A 143 -13.09 4.19 3.54
CA ASP A 143 -14.53 4.45 3.45
C ASP A 143 -15.30 3.21 2.95
N GLU A 144 -14.72 2.42 2.05
CA GLU A 144 -15.35 1.21 1.52
C GLU A 144 -15.10 -0.04 2.38
N TYR A 145 -13.91 -0.20 2.95
CA TYR A 145 -13.44 -1.47 3.54
C TYR A 145 -13.08 -1.40 5.03
N GLU A 146 -13.44 -0.34 5.76
CA GLU A 146 -13.15 -0.20 7.19
C GLU A 146 -13.61 -1.42 8.01
N GLU A 147 -14.87 -1.85 7.86
CA GLU A 147 -15.40 -2.99 8.63
C GLU A 147 -14.65 -4.32 8.33
N PRO A 148 -14.41 -4.70 7.06
CA PRO A 148 -13.49 -5.80 6.71
C PRO A 148 -12.11 -5.72 7.38
N ILE A 149 -11.49 -4.54 7.34
CA ILE A 149 -10.15 -4.33 7.90
C ILE A 149 -10.18 -4.55 9.42
N ILE A 150 -11.14 -3.95 10.12
CA ILE A 150 -11.31 -4.10 11.57
C ILE A 150 -11.48 -5.57 11.95
N LYS A 151 -12.33 -6.31 11.23
CA LYS A 151 -12.53 -7.75 11.47
C LYS A 151 -11.25 -8.54 11.23
N GLY A 152 -10.48 -8.20 10.20
CA GLY A 152 -9.18 -8.80 9.91
C GLY A 152 -8.22 -8.70 11.10
N PHE A 153 -8.03 -7.49 11.64
CA PHE A 153 -7.16 -7.27 12.80
C PHE A 153 -7.70 -7.89 14.10
N GLN A 154 -9.02 -7.89 14.32
CA GLN A 154 -9.62 -8.54 15.49
C GLN A 154 -9.45 -10.07 15.48
N LYS A 155 -9.57 -10.69 14.30
CA LYS A 155 -9.31 -12.11 14.08
C LYS A 155 -7.84 -12.43 14.33
N GLY A 156 -6.94 -11.59 13.80
CA GLY A 156 -5.49 -11.81 13.82
C GLY A 156 -5.07 -12.93 12.86
N GLY A 157 -3.76 -13.13 12.71
CA GLY A 157 -3.19 -14.11 11.79
C GLY A 157 -1.74 -13.78 11.46
N THR A 158 -1.09 -14.65 10.68
CA THR A 158 0.29 -14.44 10.22
C THR A 158 0.38 -13.60 8.95
N ASP A 159 -0.70 -13.57 8.16
CA ASP A 159 -0.74 -12.90 6.86
C ASP A 159 -2.02 -12.07 6.73
N VAL A 160 -2.04 -10.97 7.48
CA VAL A 160 -3.18 -10.05 7.56
C VAL A 160 -3.35 -9.30 6.23
N ILE A 161 -2.26 -9.04 5.51
CA ILE A 161 -2.27 -8.34 4.22
C ILE A 161 -3.05 -9.16 3.19
N ASN A 162 -2.68 -10.42 2.93
CA ASN A 162 -3.39 -11.23 1.93
C ASN A 162 -4.82 -11.58 2.38
N GLU A 163 -5.04 -11.78 3.69
CA GLU A 163 -6.39 -11.99 4.20
C GLU A 163 -7.31 -10.81 3.87
N ILE A 164 -6.85 -9.58 4.13
CA ILE A 164 -7.66 -8.38 3.91
C ILE A 164 -7.71 -8.03 2.43
N CYS A 165 -6.56 -7.70 1.83
CA CYS A 165 -6.50 -7.08 0.50
C CYS A 165 -6.89 -8.01 -0.64
N THR A 166 -6.71 -9.32 -0.46
CA THR A 166 -7.02 -10.30 -1.51
C THR A 166 -8.30 -11.06 -1.16
N LYS A 167 -8.33 -11.80 -0.04
CA LYS A 167 -9.44 -12.74 0.21
C LYS A 167 -10.75 -12.09 0.62
N VAL A 168 -10.71 -11.04 1.44
CA VAL A 168 -11.92 -10.42 2.00
C VAL A 168 -12.42 -9.30 1.10
N THR A 169 -11.54 -8.44 0.59
CA THR A 169 -11.94 -7.27 -0.21
C THR A 169 -11.82 -7.47 -1.72
N ASN A 170 -11.02 -8.43 -2.19
CA ASN A 170 -10.66 -8.60 -3.61
C ASN A 170 -10.11 -7.32 -4.27
N VAL A 171 -9.44 -6.46 -3.51
CA VAL A 171 -8.79 -5.25 -4.03
C VAL A 171 -7.51 -5.61 -4.80
N CYS A 172 -6.83 -6.67 -4.37
CA CYS A 172 -5.71 -7.29 -5.05
C CYS A 172 -6.13 -8.62 -5.67
N ASP A 173 -5.69 -8.86 -6.91
CA ASP A 173 -5.71 -10.20 -7.49
C ASP A 173 -4.60 -11.08 -6.85
N ASP A 174 -4.77 -12.40 -6.91
CA ASP A 174 -3.76 -13.37 -6.43
C ASP A 174 -2.44 -13.29 -7.22
N GLU A 175 -2.46 -12.73 -8.43
CA GLU A 175 -1.31 -12.58 -9.32
C GLU A 175 -0.67 -11.20 -9.22
N LEU A 176 -0.02 -10.89 -8.10
CA LEU A 176 0.93 -9.78 -8.12
C LEU A 176 2.24 -10.23 -8.77
N PRO A 177 2.88 -9.37 -9.58
CA PRO A 177 4.21 -9.67 -10.09
C PRO A 177 5.16 -9.87 -8.89
N PRO A 178 6.03 -10.89 -8.95
CA PRO A 178 6.87 -11.27 -7.81
C PRO A 178 7.67 -10.08 -7.29
N GLU A 179 7.81 -10.02 -5.96
CA GLU A 179 8.79 -9.16 -5.32
C GLU A 179 10.21 -9.62 -5.72
N ASP A 180 11.12 -8.66 -5.87
CA ASP A 180 12.50 -8.92 -6.29
C ASP A 180 13.24 -9.58 -5.10
N GLY A 181 12.96 -10.86 -4.86
CA GLY A 181 13.45 -11.60 -3.70
C GLY A 181 13.34 -13.12 -3.87
N ASP A 182 12.39 -13.59 -4.69
CA ASP A 182 12.22 -15.01 -4.99
C ASP A 182 12.65 -15.29 -6.45
N GLU A 183 13.94 -15.15 -6.71
CA GLU A 183 14.54 -15.92 -7.81
C GLU A 183 14.50 -17.39 -7.39
N GLU A 184 13.40 -18.09 -7.71
CA GLU A 184 13.40 -19.55 -7.76
C GLU A 184 14.56 -19.98 -8.66
N SER A 185 15.63 -20.45 -8.03
CA SER A 185 16.75 -21.08 -8.71
C SER A 185 16.20 -22.30 -9.44
N SER A 186 15.99 -22.17 -10.75
CA SER A 186 15.73 -23.34 -11.60
C SER A 186 16.92 -24.28 -11.50
N GLU A 187 16.74 -25.38 -10.78
CA GLU A 187 17.68 -26.49 -10.73
C GLU A 187 17.83 -27.07 -12.14
N ALA A 188 19.06 -27.05 -12.63
CA ALA A 188 19.44 -27.54 -13.92
C ALA A 188 19.53 -29.07 -13.88
N ASP A 189 18.50 -29.77 -14.36
CA ASP A 189 18.65 -31.17 -14.75
C ASP A 189 19.32 -31.24 -16.12
N ARG A 190 20.64 -31.43 -16.08
CA ARG A 190 21.45 -31.87 -17.19
C ARG A 190 21.82 -33.33 -16.93
N ASP A 191 20.91 -34.24 -17.26
CA ASP A 191 21.21 -35.67 -17.30
C ASP A 191 22.15 -35.94 -18.50
N GLU A 192 23.44 -36.11 -18.21
CA GLU A 192 24.36 -36.88 -19.04
C GLU A 192 24.40 -38.32 -18.52
N LEU A 193 23.98 -39.28 -19.37
CA LEU A 193 24.60 -40.61 -19.55
C LEU A 193 23.97 -41.37 -20.73
#